data_AF-A0A6I4N775-F1
#
_entry.id   AF-A0A6I4N775-F1
#
_cell.length_a   1.000
_cell.length_b   1.000
_cell.length_c   1.000
_cell.angle_alpha   90.00
_cell.angle_beta   90.00
_cell.angle_gamma   90.00
#
_symmetry.space_group_name_H-M   'P 1'
#
loop_
_entity.id
_entity.type
_entity.pdbx_description
1 polymer ?
#
loop_
_entity_poly.entity_id
_entity_poly.type
_entity_poly.pdbx_seq_one_letter_code
_entity_poly.pdbx_strand_id
1 'polypeptide(L)'
;MMDFWHLSAAQADGAACVVCGADFLRSPVDHVAVGKAPDADEAHVYACTRPCAGVVAEEAERMAREMRELAGPVSESEASDHAGPDSDEAVLGHLMRDLQVLSGAQTLLGVAEDTAVTKYLLGMAAVHAETAMMRSRWLLAYLEGRH
;
A
#
# COMPACT_ATOMS: atom_id res chain seq x y z
N MET A 1 -6.33 9.11 0.85
CA MET A 1 -5.12 9.69 0.24
C MET A 1 -5.19 11.16 0.56
N MET A 2 -4.17 11.73 1.21
CA MET A 2 -4.15 13.18 1.46
C MET A 2 -4.08 13.88 0.11
N ASP A 3 -5.14 14.58 -0.22
CA ASP A 3 -5.34 15.25 -1.48
C ASP A 3 -4.53 16.55 -1.48
N PHE A 4 -3.24 16.45 -1.82
CA PHE A 4 -2.31 17.58 -1.96
C PHE A 4 -2.58 18.43 -3.23
N TRP A 5 -3.84 18.71 -3.56
CA TRP A 5 -4.25 19.39 -4.81
C TRP A 5 -3.94 20.89 -4.88
N HIS A 6 -3.35 21.46 -3.82
CA HIS A 6 -3.01 22.88 -3.74
C HIS A 6 -1.53 23.13 -3.42
N LEU A 7 -0.65 22.22 -3.83
CA LEU A 7 0.77 22.47 -3.72
C LEU A 7 1.21 23.52 -4.75
N SER A 8 1.98 24.50 -4.28
CA SER A 8 2.79 25.29 -5.20
C SER A 8 3.85 24.41 -5.86
N ALA A 9 4.36 24.83 -7.03
CA ALA A 9 5.42 24.09 -7.74
C ALA A 9 6.61 23.75 -6.82
N ALA A 10 7.05 24.71 -6.00
CA ALA A 10 8.15 24.49 -5.05
C ALA A 10 7.85 23.41 -4.00
N GLN A 11 6.59 23.26 -3.59
CA GLN A 11 6.21 22.21 -2.63
C GLN A 11 6.05 20.85 -3.30
N ALA A 12 5.51 20.82 -4.52
CA ALA A 12 5.39 19.60 -5.33
C ALA A 12 6.76 19.02 -5.71
N ASP A 13 7.73 19.89 -5.99
CA ASP A 13 9.12 19.53 -6.29
C ASP A 13 9.93 19.18 -5.03
N GLY A 14 9.33 19.28 -3.84
CA GLY A 14 9.98 18.99 -2.56
C GLY A 14 10.98 20.06 -2.10
N ALA A 15 11.02 21.22 -2.73
CA ALA A 15 11.89 22.34 -2.37
C ALA A 15 11.35 23.21 -1.22
N ALA A 16 10.07 23.06 -0.86
CA ALA A 16 9.44 23.81 0.21
C ALA A 16 8.52 22.98 1.10
N CYS A 17 8.37 23.39 2.36
CA CYS A 17 7.49 22.75 3.33
C CYS A 17 6.02 22.82 2.88
N VAL A 18 5.33 21.68 2.85
CA VAL A 18 3.90 21.62 2.48
C VAL A 18 2.97 22.33 3.47
N VAL A 19 3.42 22.57 4.70
CA VAL A 19 2.61 23.22 5.76
C VAL A 19 2.86 24.72 5.83
N CYS A 20 4.12 25.13 6.04
CA CYS A 20 4.46 26.52 6.29
C CYS A 20 5.08 27.25 5.08
N GLY A 21 5.36 26.54 3.99
CA GLY A 21 5.97 27.12 2.78
C GLY A 21 7.44 27.51 2.95
N ALA A 22 8.11 27.08 4.02
CA ALA A 22 9.54 27.33 4.21
C ALA A 22 10.34 26.74 3.04
N ASP A 23 11.16 27.59 2.41
CA ASP A 23 12.05 27.23 1.30
C ASP A 23 13.31 26.57 1.86
N PHE A 24 13.48 25.28 1.59
CA PHE A 24 14.60 24.48 2.09
C PHE A 24 15.93 24.81 1.40
N LEU A 25 15.89 25.42 0.21
CA LEU A 25 17.09 25.87 -0.51
C LEU A 25 17.63 27.17 0.07
N ARG A 26 16.74 28.03 0.60
CA ARG A 26 17.12 29.31 1.22
C ARG A 26 17.40 29.21 2.71
N SER A 27 16.75 28.28 3.40
CA SER A 27 16.95 28.05 4.83
C SER A 27 17.11 26.55 5.08
N PRO A 28 18.31 26.09 5.50
CA PRO A 28 18.53 24.69 5.81
C PRO A 28 17.81 24.35 7.11
N VAL A 29 16.57 23.89 6.98
CA VAL A 29 15.73 23.40 8.07
C VAL A 29 15.63 21.89 7.91
N ASP A 30 15.78 21.17 9.02
CA ASP A 30 15.55 19.72 9.04
C ASP A 30 14.12 19.43 8.58
N HIS A 31 14.00 18.49 7.65
CA HIS A 31 12.74 18.12 7.03
C HIS A 31 12.62 16.61 6.88
N VAL A 32 11.38 16.16 6.76
CA VAL A 32 11.01 14.75 6.62
C VAL A 32 10.01 14.58 5.49
N ALA A 33 10.12 13.48 4.76
CA ALA A 33 9.16 13.13 3.72
C ALA A 33 7.82 12.77 4.36
N VAL A 34 6.72 13.36 3.88
CA VAL A 34 5.37 13.17 4.43
C VAL A 34 4.36 12.64 3.42
N GLY A 35 4.74 12.51 2.16
CA GLY A 35 3.87 11.98 1.11
C GLY A 35 4.54 11.98 -0.26
N LYS A 36 3.75 11.70 -1.29
CA LYS A 36 4.13 11.80 -2.69
C LYS A 36 3.35 12.93 -3.38
N ALA A 37 3.97 13.57 -4.36
CA ALA A 37 3.29 14.54 -5.21
C ALA A 37 2.30 13.81 -6.14
N PRO A 38 1.11 14.38 -6.40
CA PRO A 38 0.08 13.73 -7.20
C PRO A 38 0.44 13.59 -8.69
N ASP A 39 1.22 14.52 -9.25
CA ASP A 39 1.49 14.60 -10.69
C ASP A 39 2.89 14.13 -11.10
N ALA A 40 3.71 13.66 -10.16
CA ALA A 40 5.08 13.24 -10.41
C ALA A 40 5.30 11.84 -9.84
N ASP A 41 5.60 10.88 -10.72
CA ASP A 41 5.62 9.43 -10.44
C ASP A 41 6.56 9.01 -9.29
N GLU A 42 7.51 9.85 -8.90
CA GLU A 42 8.48 9.54 -7.84
C GLU A 42 8.82 10.72 -6.92
N ALA A 43 8.16 11.88 -7.09
CA ALA A 43 8.48 13.05 -6.27
C ALA A 43 7.85 12.92 -4.87
N HIS A 44 8.67 13.13 -3.85
CA HIS A 44 8.22 13.18 -2.47
C HIS A 44 8.00 14.63 -2.04
N VAL A 45 6.99 14.82 -1.19
CA VAL A 45 6.71 16.12 -0.57
C VAL A 45 7.19 16.10 0.88
N TYR A 46 7.67 17.25 1.35
CA TYR A 46 8.38 17.35 2.62
C TYR A 46 7.74 18.35 3.57
N ALA A 47 7.91 18.13 4.87
CA ALA A 47 7.54 19.07 5.92
C ALA A 47 8.72 19.29 6.87
N CYS A 48 8.82 20.48 7.48
CA CYS A 48 9.78 20.72 8.55
C CYS A 48 9.59 19.70 9.68
N THR A 49 10.68 19.14 10.21
CA THR A 49 10.62 18.08 11.24
C THR A 49 9.78 18.49 12.44
N ARG A 50 9.81 19.77 12.85
CA ARG A 50 8.89 20.36 13.82
C ARG A 50 8.58 21.84 13.50
N PRO A 51 7.36 22.33 13.75
CA PRO A 51 6.16 21.59 14.18
C PRO A 51 5.39 20.93 13.01
N CYS A 52 5.80 21.20 11.77
CA CYS A 52 4.99 20.91 10.57
C CYS A 52 4.70 19.42 10.36
N ALA A 53 5.68 18.53 10.58
CA ALA A 53 5.46 17.09 10.46
C ALA A 53 4.39 16.57 11.45
N GLY A 54 4.29 17.17 12.65
CA GLY A 54 3.26 16.83 13.64
C GLY A 54 1.86 17.16 13.15
N VAL A 55 1.69 18.35 12.56
CA VAL A 55 0.40 18.78 11.96
C VAL A 55 -0.03 17.82 10.86
N VAL A 56 0.90 17.39 9.99
CA VAL A 56 0.59 16.43 8.92
C VAL A 56 0.18 15.07 9.49
N ALA A 57 0.87 14.59 10.55
CA ALA A 57 0.54 13.33 11.20
C ALA A 57 -0.85 13.36 11.86
N GLU A 58 -1.17 14.43 12.60
CA GLU A 58 -2.49 14.60 13.25
C GLU A 58 -3.62 14.62 12.23
N GLU A 59 -3.42 15.35 11.12
CA GLU A 59 -4.40 15.41 10.04
C GLU A 59 -4.54 14.06 9.31
N ALA A 60 -3.43 13.31 9.14
CA ALA A 60 -3.45 11.98 8.53
C ALA A 60 -4.23 10.99 9.40
N GLU A 61 -4.04 11.05 10.71
CA GLU A 61 -4.81 10.25 11.66
C GLU A 61 -6.29 10.61 11.68
N ARG A 62 -6.63 11.91 11.60
CA ARG A 62 -8.00 12.39 11.49
C ARG A 62 -8.67 11.85 10.23
N MET A 63 -8.05 12.02 9.07
CA MET A 63 -8.54 11.48 7.81
C MET A 63 -8.66 9.95 7.84
N ALA A 64 -7.67 9.24 8.38
CA ALA A 64 -7.72 7.78 8.50
C ALA A 64 -8.84 7.31 9.44
N ARG A 65 -9.23 8.12 10.44
CA ARG A 65 -10.38 7.85 11.31
C ARG A 65 -11.68 8.05 10.55
N GLU A 66 -11.84 9.19 9.87
CA GLU A 66 -13.02 9.49 9.06
C GLU A 66 -13.23 8.44 7.96
N MET A 67 -12.16 8.01 7.28
CA MET A 67 -12.20 6.94 6.29
C MET A 67 -12.62 5.60 6.89
N ARG A 68 -12.18 5.28 8.12
CA ARG A 68 -12.63 4.07 8.84
C ARG A 68 -14.10 4.16 9.26
N GLU A 69 -14.56 5.33 9.68
CA GLU A 69 -15.96 5.57 10.03
C GLU A 69 -16.87 5.46 8.79
N LEU A 70 -16.44 6.01 7.65
CA LEU A 70 -17.15 5.91 6.37
C LEU A 70 -17.13 4.50 5.78
N ALA A 71 -16.01 3.78 5.92
CA ALA A 71 -15.90 2.37 5.50
C ALA A 71 -16.72 1.43 6.40
N GLY A 72 -17.22 1.90 7.54
CA GLY A 72 -17.90 1.11 8.56
C GLY A 72 -16.95 0.15 9.29
N PRO A 73 -17.41 -0.51 10.37
CA PRO A 73 -16.62 -1.58 10.97
C PRO A 73 -16.46 -2.69 9.92
N VAL A 74 -15.23 -2.89 9.44
CA VAL A 74 -14.84 -4.23 8.97
C VAL A 74 -15.03 -5.14 10.17
N SER A 75 -16.16 -5.85 10.17
CA SER A 75 -16.48 -6.84 11.18
C SER A 75 -15.43 -7.93 11.06
N GLU A 76 -14.36 -7.81 11.85
CA GLU A 76 -13.61 -8.97 12.28
C GLU A 76 -14.55 -9.75 13.19
N SER A 77 -15.22 -10.73 12.56
CA SER A 77 -15.91 -11.88 13.15
C SER A 77 -17.42 -11.98 12.87
N GLU A 78 -17.74 -13.15 12.31
CA GLU A 78 -19.04 -13.86 12.26
C GLU A 78 -20.01 -13.55 11.10
N ALA A 79 -19.89 -14.39 10.07
CA ALA A 79 -20.99 -15.25 9.62
C ALA A 79 -22.37 -14.58 9.53
N SER A 80 -22.62 -13.91 8.42
CA SER A 80 -23.98 -13.74 7.88
C SER A 80 -24.04 -14.26 6.45
N ASP A 81 -24.04 -15.58 6.37
CA ASP A 81 -24.96 -16.42 5.60
C ASP A 81 -25.30 -16.18 4.12
N HIS A 82 -24.82 -15.18 3.38
CA HIS A 82 -25.20 -15.01 1.96
C HIS A 82 -24.04 -14.69 0.99
N ALA A 83 -22.83 -15.16 1.27
CA ALA A 83 -21.81 -15.34 0.23
C ALA A 83 -21.33 -16.79 0.32
N GLY A 84 -21.70 -17.59 -0.69
CA GLY A 84 -21.13 -18.93 -0.80
C GLY A 84 -19.59 -18.84 -0.79
N PRO A 85 -18.88 -19.88 -0.32
CA PRO A 85 -17.41 -19.92 -0.25
C PRO A 85 -16.66 -19.75 -1.58
N ASP A 86 -17.39 -19.45 -2.67
CA ASP A 86 -16.94 -19.35 -4.07
C ASP A 86 -17.44 -18.06 -4.75
N SER A 87 -17.55 -16.92 -4.05
CA SER A 87 -17.72 -15.66 -4.79
C SER A 87 -16.43 -15.37 -5.59
N ASP A 88 -16.59 -15.12 -6.88
CA ASP A 88 -15.54 -14.76 -7.82
C ASP A 88 -14.67 -13.59 -7.31
N GLU A 89 -15.28 -12.60 -6.68
CA GLU A 89 -14.58 -11.49 -6.02
C GLU A 89 -13.67 -11.94 -4.87
N ALA A 90 -14.12 -12.88 -4.03
CA ALA A 90 -13.29 -13.42 -2.94
C ALA A 90 -12.11 -14.22 -3.50
N VAL A 91 -12.34 -15.04 -4.53
CA VAL A 91 -11.29 -15.82 -5.18
C VAL A 91 -10.25 -14.90 -5.84
N LEU A 92 -10.69 -13.82 -6.49
CA LEU A 92 -9.80 -12.80 -7.06
C LEU A 92 -9.00 -12.09 -5.97
N GLY A 93 -9.62 -11.67 -4.87
CA GLY A 93 -8.93 -11.06 -3.74
C GLY A 93 -7.86 -11.97 -3.12
N HIS A 94 -8.16 -13.26 -3.00
CA HIS A 94 -7.19 -14.26 -2.55
C HIS A 94 -6.05 -14.50 -3.55
N LEU A 95 -6.34 -14.52 -4.85
CA LEU A 95 -5.32 -14.62 -5.89
C LEU A 95 -4.36 -13.42 -5.85
N MET A 96 -4.89 -12.20 -5.76
CA MET A 96 -4.06 -10.99 -5.68
C MET A 96 -3.14 -11.02 -4.46
N ARG A 97 -3.64 -11.52 -3.33
CA ARG A 97 -2.83 -11.70 -2.13
C ARG A 97 -1.67 -12.70 -2.34
N ASP A 98 -1.92 -13.85 -2.96
CA ASP A 98 -0.87 -14.82 -3.27
C ASP A 98 0.20 -14.23 -4.20
N LEU A 99 -0.22 -13.52 -5.26
CA LEU A 99 0.69 -12.87 -6.20
C LEU A 99 1.58 -11.82 -5.52
N GLN A 100 1.02 -11.07 -4.57
CA GLN A 100 1.78 -10.08 -3.81
C GLN A 100 2.80 -10.74 -2.87
N VAL A 101 2.46 -11.88 -2.24
CA VAL A 101 3.43 -12.67 -1.46
C VAL A 101 4.56 -13.19 -2.35
N LEU A 102 4.23 -13.70 -3.54
CA LEU A 102 5.24 -14.18 -4.49
C LEU A 102 6.19 -13.07 -4.95
N SER A 103 5.65 -11.88 -5.24
CA SER A 103 6.47 -10.71 -5.59
C SER A 103 7.40 -10.31 -4.46
N GLY A 104 6.92 -10.27 -3.22
CA GLY A 104 7.76 -10.00 -2.05
C GLY A 104 8.84 -11.08 -1.82
N ALA A 105 8.49 -12.36 -1.97
CA ALA A 105 9.43 -13.47 -1.86
C ALA A 105 10.54 -13.38 -2.91
N GLN A 106 10.21 -12.99 -4.15
CA GLN A 106 11.19 -12.75 -5.22
C GLN A 106 12.20 -11.66 -4.82
N THR A 107 11.72 -10.51 -4.32
CA THR A 107 12.61 -9.42 -3.89
C THR A 107 13.55 -9.87 -2.77
N LEU A 108 13.03 -10.61 -1.78
CA LEU A 108 13.82 -11.10 -0.64
C LEU A 108 14.84 -12.15 -1.06
N LEU A 109 14.50 -13.04 -1.99
CA LEU A 109 15.43 -14.03 -2.54
C LEU A 109 16.62 -13.37 -3.26
N GLY A 110 16.42 -12.19 -3.86
CA GLY A 110 17.48 -11.44 -4.52
C GLY A 110 18.57 -10.90 -3.59
N VAL A 111 18.28 -10.78 -2.28
CA VAL A 111 19.19 -10.24 -1.26
C VAL A 111 19.54 -11.24 -0.17
N ALA A 112 18.93 -12.42 -0.15
CA ALA A 112 19.14 -13.42 0.88
C ALA A 112 20.48 -14.14 0.70
N GLU A 113 21.40 -13.97 1.66
CA GLU A 113 22.69 -14.67 1.70
C GLU A 113 22.64 -15.94 2.57
N ASP A 114 21.71 -16.01 3.51
CA ASP A 114 21.58 -17.13 4.45
C ASP A 114 20.79 -18.31 3.85
N THR A 115 21.35 -19.52 3.96
CA THR A 115 20.76 -20.74 3.38
C THR A 115 19.43 -21.13 4.05
N ALA A 116 19.25 -20.87 5.34
CA ALA A 116 18.00 -21.17 6.04
C ALA A 116 16.89 -20.19 5.62
N VAL A 117 17.21 -18.90 5.49
CA VAL A 117 16.31 -17.87 4.96
C VAL A 117 15.89 -18.20 3.52
N THR A 118 16.82 -18.56 2.65
CA THR A 118 16.52 -18.97 1.27
C THR A 118 15.60 -20.18 1.22
N LYS A 119 15.82 -21.21 2.05
CA LYS A 119 14.93 -22.38 2.14
C LYS A 119 13.53 -22.01 2.59
N TYR A 120 13.41 -21.13 3.58
CA TYR A 120 12.11 -20.65 4.06
C TYR A 120 11.35 -19.88 2.97
N LEU A 121 12.02 -18.94 2.30
CA LEU A 121 11.42 -18.13 1.22
C LEU A 121 10.99 -19.00 0.05
N LEU A 122 11.80 -19.98 -0.36
CA LEU A 122 11.43 -20.95 -1.39
C LEU A 122 10.23 -21.81 -0.98
N GLY A 123 10.17 -22.25 0.28
CA GLY A 123 9.03 -23.00 0.80
C GLY A 123 7.73 -22.20 0.78
N MET A 124 7.77 -20.96 1.26
CA MET A 124 6.60 -20.07 1.18
C MET A 124 6.20 -19.80 -0.27
N ALA A 125 7.16 -19.49 -1.15
CA ALA A 125 6.89 -19.23 -2.55
C ALA A 125 6.25 -20.43 -3.25
N ALA A 126 6.68 -21.65 -2.93
CA ALA A 126 6.09 -22.87 -3.50
C ALA A 126 4.60 -23.01 -3.13
N VAL A 127 4.25 -22.82 -1.85
CA VAL A 127 2.86 -22.91 -1.37
C VAL A 127 1.97 -21.87 -2.05
N HIS A 128 2.41 -20.61 -2.09
CA HIS A 128 1.61 -19.53 -2.69
C HIS A 128 1.54 -19.63 -4.22
N ALA A 129 2.56 -20.18 -4.88
CA ALA A 129 2.51 -20.44 -6.31
C ALA A 129 1.47 -21.52 -6.66
N GLU A 130 1.39 -22.57 -5.83
CA GLU A 130 0.40 -23.63 -6.00
C GLU A 130 -1.03 -23.10 -5.81
N THR A 131 -1.29 -22.34 -4.74
CA THR A 131 -2.61 -21.76 -4.48
C THR A 131 -3.00 -20.73 -5.53
N ALA A 132 -2.07 -19.87 -5.95
CA ALA A 132 -2.31 -18.91 -7.02
C ALA A 132 -2.68 -19.64 -8.32
N MET A 133 -1.93 -20.68 -8.71
CA MET A 133 -2.20 -21.46 -9.91
C MET A 133 -3.61 -22.07 -9.88
N MET A 134 -4.00 -22.70 -8.76
CA MET A 134 -5.34 -23.29 -8.63
C MET A 134 -6.44 -22.24 -8.75
N ARG A 135 -6.29 -21.10 -8.09
CA ARG A 135 -7.26 -19.99 -8.14
C ARG A 135 -7.33 -19.35 -9.52
N SER A 136 -6.20 -19.13 -10.18
CA SER A 136 -6.16 -18.63 -11.56
C SER A 136 -6.86 -19.57 -12.52
N ARG A 137 -6.66 -20.90 -12.40
CA ARG A 137 -7.35 -21.88 -13.24
C ARG A 137 -8.86 -21.86 -13.03
N TRP A 138 -9.31 -21.77 -11.78
CA TRP A 138 -10.74 -21.67 -11.46
C TRP A 138 -11.35 -20.38 -12.04
N LEU A 139 -10.68 -19.23 -11.84
CA LEU A 139 -11.14 -17.93 -12.37
C LEU A 139 -11.19 -17.93 -13.89
N LEU A 140 -10.21 -18.53 -14.57
CA LEU A 140 -10.24 -18.67 -16.02
C LEU A 140 -11.42 -19.52 -16.49
N ALA A 141 -11.68 -20.66 -15.85
CA ALA A 141 -12.86 -21.47 -16.16
C ALA A 141 -14.17 -20.70 -15.90
N TYR A 142 -14.19 -19.85 -14.87
CA TYR A 142 -15.34 -19.01 -14.51
C TYR A 142 -15.62 -17.95 -15.56
N LEU A 143 -14.61 -17.18 -15.94
CA LEU A 143 -14.72 -16.13 -16.94
C LEU A 143 -15.05 -16.68 -18.34
N GLU A 144 -14.63 -17.91 -18.64
CA GLU A 144 -14.97 -18.60 -19.89
C GLU A 144 -16.35 -19.28 -19.88
N GLY A 145 -17.09 -19.22 -18.76
CA GLY A 145 -18.41 -19.83 -18.64
C GLY A 145 -18.39 -21.36 -18.64
N ARG A 146 -17.29 -21.99 -18.20
CA ARG A 146 -17.09 -23.45 -18.16
C ARG A 146 -17.33 -24.06 -16.76
N HIS A 147 -18.33 -23.57 -16.02
CA HIS A 147 -18.74 -24.10 -14.71
C HIS A 147 -19.99 -24.97 -14.80
#